data_AF-A0ABC9YI72-F1
#
_entry.id   AF-A0ABC9YI72-F1
#
_cell.length_a   1.000
_cell.length_b   1.000
_cell.length_c   1.000
_cell.angle_alpha   90.00
_cell.angle_beta   90.00
_cell.angle_gamma   90.00
#
_symmetry.space_group_name_H-M   'P 1'
#
loop_
_entity.id
_entity.type
_entity.pdbx_description
1 polymer ?
#
loop_
_entity_poly.entity_id
_entity_poly.type
_entity_poly.pdbx_seq_one_letter_code
_entity_poly.pdbx_strand_id
1 'polypeptide(L)'
;MLDLCTDSWMVANALWGWLQQWKQSNWQCRGKPIWAAPLWQDIAARLEKLVVKVCHVDAHIPKSRATEEHENNQQVDQAAKIEVAQVDLD
;
A
#
# COMPACT_ATOMS: atom_id res chain seq x y z
N MET A 1 8.18 -3.82 15.89
CA MET A 1 8.46 -3.94 14.45
C MET A 1 7.15 -4.32 13.81
N LEU A 2 6.63 -3.49 12.92
CA LEU A 2 5.34 -3.73 12.26
C LEU A 2 5.64 -4.45 10.94
N ASP A 3 5.00 -5.59 10.69
CA ASP A 3 5.06 -6.27 9.40
C ASP A 3 3.82 -5.87 8.60
N LEU A 4 4.02 -5.23 7.45
CA LEU A 4 2.96 -4.81 6.54
C LEU A 4 3.04 -5.63 5.27
N CYS A 5 2.04 -6.48 5.04
CA CYS A 5 1.88 -7.24 3.82
C CYS A 5 0.83 -6.58 2.94
N THR A 6 1.16 -6.38 1.66
CA THR A 6 0.24 -5.83 0.66
C THR A 6 0.35 -6.61 -0.64
N ASP A 7 -0.76 -6.78 -1.34
CA ASP A 7 -0.80 -7.31 -2.70
C ASP A 7 -0.76 -6.24 -3.78
N SER A 8 -0.81 -4.97 -3.38
CA SER A 8 -0.68 -3.86 -4.28
C SER A 8 0.79 -3.61 -4.58
N TRP A 9 1.20 -3.98 -5.79
CA TRP A 9 2.55 -3.72 -6.28
C TRP A 9 2.94 -2.23 -6.19
N MET A 10 1.97 -1.33 -6.39
CA MET A 10 2.18 0.12 -6.25
C MET A 10 2.53 0.51 -4.82
N VAL A 11 1.78 -0.01 -3.83
CA VAL A 11 2.02 0.28 -2.41
C VAL A 11 3.36 -0.31 -1.97
N ALA A 12 3.65 -1.55 -2.34
CA ALA A 12 4.93 -2.19 -2.02
C ALA A 12 6.13 -1.37 -2.54
N ASN A 13 6.11 -0.95 -3.82
CA ASN A 13 7.18 -0.13 -4.38
C ASN A 13 7.26 1.27 -3.77
N ALA A 14 6.11 1.88 -3.44
CA ALA A 14 6.09 3.15 -2.74
C ALA A 14 6.84 3.06 -1.42
N LEU A 15 6.53 2.03 -0.63
CA LEU A 15 7.10 1.83 0.69
C LEU A 15 8.55 1.33 0.67
N TRP A 16 8.96 0.57 -0.35
CA TRP A 16 10.34 0.12 -0.48
C TRP A 16 11.32 1.22 -0.87
N GLY A 17 10.88 2.28 -1.55
CA GLY A 17 11.82 3.33 -1.93
C GLY A 17 11.25 4.56 -2.60
N TRP A 18 10.07 4.49 -3.26
CA TRP A 18 9.58 5.69 -3.95
C TRP A 18 9.21 6.82 -2.99
N LEU A 19 8.78 6.54 -1.74
CA LEU A 19 8.51 7.60 -0.76
C LEU A 19 9.72 8.53 -0.57
N GLN A 20 10.94 7.97 -0.51
CA GLN A 20 12.17 8.78 -0.39
C GLN A 20 12.43 9.58 -1.66
N GLN A 21 12.25 8.97 -2.84
CA GLN A 21 12.45 9.64 -4.14
C GLN A 21 11.43 10.75 -4.38
N TRP A 22 10.17 10.52 -4.03
CA TRP A 22 9.10 11.51 -4.11
C TRP A 22 9.33 12.64 -3.14
N LYS A 23 9.74 12.37 -1.90
CA LYS A 23 10.10 13.42 -0.94
C LYS A 23 11.22 14.32 -1.47
N GLN A 24 12.25 13.74 -2.08
CA GLN A 24 13.35 14.50 -2.73
C GLN A 24 12.89 15.29 -3.97
N SER A 25 11.88 14.79 -4.68
CA SER A 25 11.33 15.44 -5.88
C SER A 25 10.16 16.38 -5.57
N ASN A 26 10.02 16.81 -4.31
CA ASN A 26 8.89 17.62 -3.83
C ASN A 26 7.51 17.05 -4.20
N TRP A 27 7.37 15.73 -4.13
CA TRP A 27 6.16 14.97 -4.45
C TRP A 27 5.68 15.17 -5.90
N GLN A 28 6.60 15.43 -6.82
CA GLN A 28 6.33 15.59 -8.24
C GLN A 28 7.03 14.52 -9.07
N CYS A 29 6.38 14.10 -10.15
CA CYS A 29 6.97 13.32 -11.22
C CYS A 29 6.81 14.11 -12.52
N ARG A 30 7.94 14.41 -13.19
CA ARG A 30 7.97 15.19 -14.45
C ARG A 30 7.24 16.55 -14.34
N GLY A 31 7.39 17.22 -13.19
CA GLY A 31 6.79 18.54 -12.92
C GLY A 31 5.29 18.52 -12.60
N LYS A 32 4.67 17.35 -12.47
CA LYS A 32 3.28 17.19 -12.01
C LYS A 32 3.25 16.54 -10.63
N PRO A 33 2.31 16.91 -9.75
CA PRO A 33 2.15 16.21 -8.48
C PRO A 33 1.83 14.73 -8.73
N ILE A 34 2.39 13.85 -7.90
CA ILE A 34 2.04 12.43 -7.93
C ILE A 34 0.57 12.23 -7.54
N TRP A 35 -0.04 11.15 -8.04
CA TRP A 35 -1.42 10.83 -7.68
C TRP A 35 -1.56 10.64 -6.16
N ALA A 36 -2.60 11.23 -5.57
CA ALA A 36 -2.85 11.24 -4.14
C ALA A 36 -1.64 11.68 -3.28
N ALA A 37 -0.84 12.65 -3.75
CA ALA A 37 0.32 13.16 -3.02
C ALA A 37 0.06 13.47 -1.53
N PRO A 38 -1.07 14.07 -1.11
CA PRO A 38 -1.36 14.30 0.31
C PRO A 38 -1.45 13.01 1.13
N LEU A 39 -2.01 11.94 0.57
CA LEU A 39 -2.11 10.64 1.24
C LEU A 39 -0.72 10.02 1.43
N TRP A 40 0.11 10.05 0.38
CA TRP A 40 1.49 9.54 0.48
C TRP A 40 2.35 10.33 1.45
N GLN A 41 2.13 11.65 1.58
CA GLN A 41 2.78 12.49 2.59
C GLN A 41 2.38 12.08 4.01
N ASP A 42 1.09 11.87 4.28
CA ASP A 42 0.61 11.42 5.58
C ASP A 42 1.16 10.03 5.93
N ILE A 43 1.14 9.09 4.98
CA ILE A 43 1.74 7.76 5.14
C ILE A 43 3.23 7.88 5.47
N ALA A 44 4.00 8.67 4.72
CA ALA A 44 5.42 8.86 4.99
C ALA A 44 5.67 9.45 6.39
N ALA A 45 4.89 10.44 6.81
CA ALA A 45 5.02 11.04 8.14
C ALA A 45 4.72 10.05 9.28
N ARG A 46 3.75 9.14 9.08
CA ARG A 46 3.45 8.06 10.04
C ARG A 46 4.55 7.02 10.08
N LEU A 47 5.11 6.67 8.92
CA LEU A 47 6.16 5.66 8.80
C LEU A 47 7.52 6.13 9.30
N GLU A 48 7.82 7.43 9.26
CA GLU A 48 9.07 7.99 9.83
C GLU A 48 9.26 7.65 11.32
N LYS A 49 8.17 7.37 12.04
CA LYS A 49 8.19 7.03 13.46
C LYS A 49 8.15 5.52 13.72
N LEU A 50 8.07 4.69 12.68
CA LEU A 50 7.85 3.25 12.80
C LEU A 50 8.95 2.45 12.08
N VAL A 51 9.39 1.36 12.70
CA VAL A 51 10.20 0.35 12.00
C VAL A 51 9.23 -0.65 11.35
N VAL A 52 9.04 -0.48 10.03
CA VAL A 52 8.13 -1.31 9.23
C VAL A 52 8.94 -2.22 8.31
N LYS A 53 8.61 -3.51 8.32
CA LYS A 53 9.02 -4.45 7.27
C LYS A 53 7.88 -4.58 6.28
N VAL A 54 8.20 -4.47 5.00
CA VAL A 54 7.22 -4.47 3.91
C VAL A 54 7.39 -5.75 3.12
N CYS A 55 6.32 -6.52 3.01
CA CYS A 55 6.24 -7.72 2.19
C CYS A 55 5.19 -7.51 1.09
N HIS A 56 5.51 -7.97 -0.11
CA HIS A 56 4.55 -8.01 -1.21
C HIS A 56 4.03 -9.43 -1.37
N VAL A 57 2.72 -9.61 -1.34
CA VAL A 57 2.06 -10.90 -1.53
C VAL A 57 1.45 -10.94 -2.92
N ASP A 58 1.79 -11.91 -3.74
CA ASP A 58 1.17 -12.01 -5.06
C ASP A 58 -0.32 -12.41 -4.94
N ALA A 59 -1.21 -11.55 -5.44
CA ALA A 59 -2.66 -11.79 -5.46
C ALA A 59 -3.06 -12.92 -6.42
N HIS A 60 -2.22 -13.28 -7.39
CA HIS A 60 -2.54 -14.26 -8.43
C HIS A 60 -1.93 -15.65 -8.19
N ILE A 61 -1.76 -16.05 -6.94
CA ILE A 61 -1.33 -17.43 -6.63
C ILE A 61 -2.53 -18.39 -6.80
N PRO A 62 -2.39 -19.49 -7.56
CA PRO A 62 -3.44 -20.51 -7.64
C PRO A 62 -3.68 -21.12 -6.25
N LYS A 63 -4.95 -21.39 -5.91
CA LYS A 63 -5.37 -21.92 -4.59
C LYS A 63 -4.58 -23.17 -4.12
N SER A 64 -4.05 -23.96 -5.05
CA SER A 64 -3.21 -25.12 -4.74
C SER A 64 -1.82 -24.79 -4.18
N ARG A 65 -1.42 -23.51 -4.19
CA ARG A 65 -0.16 -22.98 -3.63
C ARG A 65 -0.38 -21.82 -2.66
N ALA A 66 -1.62 -21.59 -2.22
CA ALA A 66 -1.93 -20.50 -1.30
C ALA A 66 -1.17 -20.67 0.02
N THR A 67 -0.45 -19.64 0.42
CA THR A 67 0.18 -19.53 1.74
C THR A 67 -0.78 -18.85 2.71
N GLU A 68 -0.52 -18.95 4.02
CA GLU A 68 -1.32 -18.27 5.06
C GLU A 68 -1.43 -16.75 4.83
N GLU A 69 -0.36 -16.13 4.30
CA GLU A 69 -0.37 -14.71 3.88
C GLU A 69 -1.36 -14.43 2.75
N HIS A 70 -1.55 -15.37 1.82
CA HIS A 70 -2.51 -15.24 0.74
C HIS A 70 -3.95 -15.37 1.23
N GLU A 71 -4.23 -16.26 2.19
CA GLU A 71 -5.56 -16.38 2.82
C GLU A 71 -5.92 -15.13 3.63
N ASN A 72 -4.96 -14.57 4.37
CA ASN A 72 -5.15 -13.31 5.10
C ASN A 72 -5.39 -12.14 4.12
N ASN A 73 -4.64 -12.06 3.03
CA ASN A 73 -4.84 -11.02 2.03
C ASN A 73 -6.19 -11.15 1.30
N GLN A 74 -6.67 -12.37 1.04
CA GLN A 74 -8.04 -12.58 0.52
C GLN A 74 -9.12 -12.13 1.50
N GLN A 75 -8.94 -12.35 2.80
CA GLN A 75 -9.86 -11.83 3.82
C GLN A 75 -9.86 -10.30 3.85
N VAL A 76 -8.68 -9.67 3.73
CA VAL A 76 -8.57 -8.21 3.65
C VAL A 76 -9.19 -7.66 2.35
N ASP A 77 -9.03 -8.33 1.20
CA ASP A 77 -9.68 -7.95 -0.07
C ASP A 77 -11.23 -8.02 0.05
N GLN A 78 -11.75 -9.06 0.72
CA GLN A 78 -13.18 -9.16 1.01
C GLN A 78 -13.65 -8.03 1.94
N ALA A 79 -12.88 -7.71 2.98
CA ALA A 79 -13.19 -6.62 3.90
C ALA A 79 -13.12 -5.24 3.23
N ALA A 80 -12.12 -5.00 2.37
CA ALA A 80 -11.96 -3.77 1.60
C ALA A 80 -13.12 -3.57 0.62
N LYS A 81 -13.62 -4.65 -0.01
CA LYS A 81 -14.85 -4.61 -0.83
C LYS A 81 -16.10 -4.23 -0.04
N ILE A 82 -16.17 -4.59 1.25
CA ILE A 82 -17.31 -4.26 2.11
C ILE A 82 -17.25 -2.78 2.57
N GLU A 83 -16.07 -2.22 2.84
CA GLU A 83 -15.94 -0.79 3.21
C GLU A 83 -16.20 0.16 2.03
N VAL A 84 -15.92 -0.24 0.78
CA VAL A 84 -16.23 0.58 -0.41
C VAL A 84 -17.74 0.83 -0.58
N ALA A 85 -18.60 -0.01 0.02
CA ALA A 85 -20.05 0.14 -0.06
C ALA A 85 -20.66 1.18 0.91
N GLN A 86 -19.85 1.85 1.75
CA GLN A 86 -20.31 2.88 2.71
C GLN A 86 -19.82 4.30 2.39
N VAL A 87 -19.37 4.56 1.17
CA VAL A 87 -19.19 5.94 0.69
C VAL A 87 -20.50 6.36 0.02
N ASP A 88 -21.44 6.87 0.82
CA ASP A 88 -22.52 7.70 0.29
C ASP A 88 -21.87 8.94 -0.35
N LEU A 89 -21.93 9.00 -1.68
CA LEU A 89 -21.66 10.21 -2.45
C LEU A 89 -22.97 11.01 -2.48
N ASP A 90 -23.04 12.10 -1.72
CA ASP A 90 -24.05 13.15 -1.92
C ASP A 90 -23.95 13.77 -3.33
#